data_AF-A0A5N9AU21-F1
#
_entry.id   AF-A0A5N9AU21-F1
#
_cell.length_a   1.000
_cell.length_b   1.000
_cell.length_c   1.000
_cell.angle_alpha   90.00
_cell.angle_beta   90.00
_cell.angle_gamma   90.00
#
_symmetry.space_group_name_H-M   'P 1'
#
loop_
_entity.id
_entity.type
_entity.pdbx_description
1 polymer ?
#
loop_
_entity_poly.entity_id
_entity_poly.type
_entity_poly.pdbx_seq_one_letter_code
_entity_poly.pdbx_strand_id
1 'polypeptide(L)'
;MCGIIGYTGPRQAIGILLKGLENLEYRGYDSAGVSILNNVEGIRTFRSAGKLENLKKLISAEGENSSQEGSSGVGHTRWATHGAPTEQNAHPHSDCTGDLTVVHNGIVENFSEIKEALKKSGHVFASETDSETIPHLIESLLLETKSIDEAVRNAALRIRGANAIVVISKSEPGKILAVRLGNAGGITIGYGEGEMYVASDLSALIEH
;
A
#
# COMPACT_ATOMS: atom_id res chain seq x y z
N MET A 1 -12.41 4.76 9.29
CA MET A 1 -11.73 3.46 9.00
C MET A 1 -11.02 3.65 7.68
N CYS A 2 -9.77 3.29 7.50
CA CYS A 2 -9.08 3.55 6.22
C CYS A 2 -9.68 2.73 5.03
N GLY A 3 -9.34 3.12 3.81
CA GLY A 3 -9.68 2.42 2.57
C GLY A 3 -8.44 1.83 1.88
N ILE A 4 -8.53 0.59 1.37
CA ILE A 4 -7.51 -0.06 0.54
C ILE A 4 -8.15 -0.43 -0.81
N ILE A 5 -7.41 -0.22 -1.88
CA ILE A 5 -7.65 -0.78 -3.22
C ILE A 5 -6.34 -1.28 -3.80
N GLY A 6 -6.38 -2.35 -4.56
CA GLY A 6 -5.26 -2.85 -5.36
C GLY A 6 -5.80 -3.47 -6.63
N TYR A 7 -5.01 -3.35 -7.70
CA TYR A 7 -5.38 -3.81 -9.03
C TYR A 7 -4.16 -4.40 -9.73
N THR A 8 -4.35 -5.52 -10.41
CA THR A 8 -3.39 -6.02 -11.39
C THR A 8 -4.11 -6.63 -12.59
N GLY A 9 -3.69 -6.28 -13.80
CA GLY A 9 -4.33 -6.76 -15.02
C GLY A 9 -3.74 -6.13 -16.28
N PRO A 10 -4.51 -6.11 -17.38
CA PRO A 10 -4.05 -5.55 -18.65
C PRO A 10 -4.26 -4.03 -18.79
N ARG A 11 -5.06 -3.41 -17.91
CA ARG A 11 -5.40 -1.98 -17.99
C ARG A 11 -4.43 -1.13 -17.19
N GLN A 12 -4.47 0.20 -17.43
CA GLN A 12 -3.71 1.16 -16.63
C GLN A 12 -4.29 1.24 -15.21
N ALA A 13 -3.47 0.97 -14.21
CA ALA A 13 -3.88 0.85 -12.82
C ALA A 13 -4.35 2.19 -12.23
N ILE A 14 -3.75 3.30 -12.64
CA ILE A 14 -3.96 4.61 -12.01
C ILE A 14 -5.45 5.03 -11.97
N GLY A 15 -6.18 4.89 -13.09
CA GLY A 15 -7.59 5.25 -13.17
C GLY A 15 -8.48 4.35 -12.29
N ILE A 16 -8.18 3.05 -12.28
CA ILE A 16 -8.89 2.05 -11.48
C ILE A 16 -8.71 2.34 -9.98
N LEU A 17 -7.46 2.59 -9.56
CA LEU A 17 -7.15 2.89 -8.16
C LEU A 17 -7.82 4.19 -7.72
N LEU A 18 -7.73 5.27 -8.50
CA LEU A 18 -8.37 6.54 -8.16
C LEU A 18 -9.89 6.41 -8.05
N LYS A 19 -10.51 5.62 -8.92
CA LYS A 19 -11.96 5.37 -8.86
C LYS A 19 -12.35 4.54 -7.64
N GLY A 20 -11.59 3.49 -7.35
CA GLY A 20 -11.77 2.69 -6.14
C GLY A 20 -11.61 3.52 -4.86
N LEU A 21 -10.64 4.43 -4.81
CA LEU A 21 -10.44 5.33 -3.68
C LEU A 21 -11.58 6.34 -3.51
N GLU A 22 -12.16 6.85 -4.60
CA GLU A 22 -13.32 7.74 -4.55
C GLU A 22 -14.50 7.05 -3.87
N ASN A 23 -14.74 5.78 -4.21
CA ASN A 23 -15.77 4.95 -3.59
C ASN A 23 -15.45 4.55 -2.14
N LEU A 24 -14.25 4.87 -1.63
CA LEU A 24 -13.81 4.61 -0.24
C LEU A 24 -13.59 5.90 0.58
N GLU A 25 -13.74 7.09 0.00
CA GLU A 25 -13.46 8.37 0.67
C GLU A 25 -14.34 8.60 1.91
N TYR A 26 -15.54 8.01 1.94
CA TYR A 26 -16.43 8.05 3.11
C TYR A 26 -15.82 7.41 4.36
N ARG A 27 -14.77 6.60 4.22
CA ARG A 27 -14.12 5.89 5.32
C ARG A 27 -12.93 6.67 5.91
N GLY A 28 -12.22 7.46 5.09
CA GLY A 28 -11.06 8.26 5.50
C GLY A 28 -10.68 9.35 4.49
N TYR A 29 -10.28 10.52 4.99
CA TYR A 29 -10.07 11.73 4.19
C TYR A 29 -8.91 12.62 4.68
N ASP A 30 -8.09 12.13 5.62
CA ASP A 30 -6.95 12.89 6.16
C ASP A 30 -5.78 12.94 5.19
N SER A 31 -5.63 11.90 4.36
CA SER A 31 -4.66 11.82 3.27
C SER A 31 -5.02 10.66 2.33
N ALA A 32 -4.47 10.69 1.13
CA ALA A 32 -4.61 9.61 0.15
C ALA A 32 -3.31 9.42 -0.64
N GLY A 33 -3.14 8.23 -1.20
CA GLY A 33 -2.02 7.96 -2.09
C GLY A 33 -2.19 6.68 -2.90
N VAL A 34 -1.34 6.55 -3.92
CA VAL A 34 -1.26 5.39 -4.81
C VAL A 34 0.19 5.07 -5.15
N SER A 35 0.49 3.78 -5.33
CA SER A 35 1.73 3.30 -5.93
C SER A 35 1.38 2.54 -7.20
N ILE A 36 2.08 2.86 -8.29
CA ILE A 36 1.95 2.23 -9.60
C ILE A 36 3.27 1.51 -9.90
N LEU A 37 3.19 0.25 -10.29
CA LEU A 37 4.34 -0.52 -10.73
C LEU A 37 4.45 -0.43 -12.26
N ASN A 38 5.48 0.28 -12.72
CA ASN A 38 5.90 0.34 -14.10
C ASN A 38 6.97 -0.73 -14.35
N ASN A 39 6.82 -1.51 -15.43
CA ASN A 39 7.75 -2.61 -15.74
C ASN A 39 9.17 -2.13 -16.11
N VAL A 40 9.33 -0.86 -16.47
CA VAL A 40 10.62 -0.24 -16.86
C VAL A 40 11.18 0.61 -15.72
N GLU A 41 10.37 1.52 -15.16
CA GLU A 41 10.82 2.52 -14.17
C GLU A 41 10.76 2.03 -12.72
N GLY A 42 10.07 0.91 -12.45
CA GLY A 42 9.84 0.40 -11.09
C GLY A 42 8.60 0.98 -10.45
N ILE A 43 8.59 1.13 -9.12
CA ILE A 43 7.42 1.63 -8.40
C ILE A 43 7.48 3.15 -8.31
N ARG A 44 6.40 3.81 -8.74
CA ARG A 44 6.19 5.24 -8.50
C ARG A 44 5.04 5.46 -7.54
N THR A 45 5.25 6.33 -6.56
CA THR A 45 4.29 6.61 -5.49
C THR A 45 3.88 8.07 -5.49
N PHE A 46 2.57 8.32 -5.45
CA PHE A 46 1.96 9.63 -5.32
C PHE A 46 1.20 9.68 -3.99
N ARG A 47 1.41 10.74 -3.22
CA ARG A 47 0.77 10.93 -1.91
C ARG A 47 0.33 12.37 -1.77
N SER A 48 -0.74 12.60 -1.02
CA SER A 48 -1.19 13.95 -0.70
C SER A 48 -1.90 13.97 0.65
N ALA A 49 -1.68 15.05 1.41
CA ALA A 49 -2.46 15.34 2.60
C ALA A 49 -3.84 15.91 2.21
N GLY A 50 -4.85 15.61 3.02
CA GLY A 50 -6.24 16.01 2.82
C GLY A 50 -7.00 15.08 1.87
N LYS A 51 -8.02 15.65 1.23
CA LYS A 51 -9.00 14.92 0.41
C LYS A 51 -8.37 14.30 -0.84
N LEU A 52 -9.03 13.28 -1.40
CA LEU A 52 -8.59 12.58 -2.61
C LEU A 52 -8.41 13.54 -3.80
N GLU A 53 -9.19 14.62 -3.85
CA GLU A 53 -9.07 15.67 -4.87
C GLU A 53 -7.66 16.28 -4.95
N ASN A 54 -6.94 16.39 -3.84
CA ASN A 54 -5.56 16.89 -3.85
C ASN A 54 -4.62 15.91 -4.55
N LEU A 55 -4.79 14.60 -4.31
CA LEU A 55 -4.04 13.55 -5.00
C LEU A 55 -4.34 13.55 -6.50
N LYS A 56 -5.62 13.66 -6.89
CA LYS A 56 -6.03 13.76 -8.30
C LYS A 56 -5.35 14.94 -9.00
N LYS A 57 -5.36 16.13 -8.38
CA LYS A 57 -4.68 17.32 -8.91
C LYS A 57 -3.17 17.13 -9.05
N LEU A 58 -2.53 16.52 -8.06
CA LEU A 58 -1.10 16.22 -8.09
C LEU A 58 -0.74 15.30 -9.26
N ILE A 59 -1.52 14.24 -9.48
CA ILE A 59 -1.33 13.33 -10.62
C ILE A 59 -1.62 14.04 -11.94
N SER A 60 -2.69 14.82 -12.05
CA SER A 60 -3.00 15.57 -13.28
C SER A 60 -1.90 16.60 -13.63
N ALA A 61 -1.26 17.21 -12.64
CA ALA A 61 -0.19 18.19 -12.86
C ALA A 61 1.10 17.59 -13.45
N GLU A 62 1.32 16.28 -13.30
CA GLU A 62 2.43 15.55 -13.93
C GLU A 62 2.23 15.36 -15.44
N GLY A 63 0.99 15.51 -15.94
CA GLY A 63 0.63 15.29 -17.34
C GLY A 63 0.68 13.81 -17.76
N GLU A 64 0.44 13.53 -19.04
CA GLU A 64 0.55 12.18 -19.61
C GLU A 64 2.03 11.79 -19.79
N ASN A 65 2.70 11.48 -18.69
CA ASN A 65 4.09 11.02 -18.68
C ASN A 65 4.17 9.53 -18.32
N SER A 66 5.31 8.89 -18.64
CA SER A 66 5.59 7.45 -18.39
C SER A 66 5.36 7.02 -16.95
N SER A 67 5.37 8.00 -16.05
CA SER A 67 5.29 7.80 -14.62
C SER A 67 3.92 7.39 -14.10
N GLN A 68 2.89 7.58 -14.92
CA GLN A 68 1.53 7.11 -14.67
C GLN A 68 1.26 5.76 -15.32
N GLU A 69 2.19 5.26 -16.15
CA GLU A 69 2.06 3.99 -16.82
C GLU A 69 2.36 2.84 -15.87
N GLY A 70 1.48 1.86 -15.84
CA GLY A 70 1.66 0.62 -15.08
C GLY A 70 0.33 -0.10 -14.92
N SER A 71 0.40 -1.43 -14.95
CA SER A 71 -0.79 -2.28 -14.94
C SER A 71 -0.99 -3.03 -13.62
N SER A 72 -0.17 -2.71 -12.61
CA SER A 72 -0.32 -3.18 -11.24
C SER A 72 -0.10 -2.03 -10.27
N GLY A 73 -0.87 -1.98 -9.18
CA GLY A 73 -0.71 -0.94 -8.19
C GLY A 73 -1.62 -1.10 -6.97
N VAL A 74 -1.40 -0.23 -5.99
CA VAL A 74 -2.17 -0.15 -4.74
C VAL A 74 -2.51 1.30 -4.42
N GLY A 75 -3.62 1.50 -3.73
CA GLY A 75 -4.10 2.80 -3.29
C GLY A 75 -4.63 2.75 -1.86
N HIS A 76 -4.58 3.91 -1.19
CA HIS A 76 -5.07 4.04 0.17
C HIS A 76 -5.76 5.39 0.43
N THR A 77 -6.81 5.37 1.23
CA THR A 77 -7.32 6.55 1.95
C THR A 77 -7.12 6.37 3.44
N ARG A 78 -6.57 7.38 4.10
CA ARG A 78 -6.13 7.30 5.49
C ARG A 78 -7.05 8.08 6.42
N TRP A 79 -7.29 7.48 7.58
CA TRP A 79 -7.76 8.12 8.80
C TRP A 79 -6.63 7.99 9.82
N ALA A 80 -6.01 9.10 10.22
CA ALA A 80 -4.77 9.07 10.99
C ALA A 80 -4.98 8.55 12.43
N THR A 81 -4.08 7.66 12.87
CA THR A 81 -4.00 7.17 14.26
C THR A 81 -2.62 7.47 14.86
N HIS A 82 -1.54 7.00 14.21
CA HIS A 82 -0.15 7.32 14.56
C HIS A 82 0.46 8.29 13.55
N GLY A 83 1.03 9.40 14.03
CA GLY A 83 1.60 10.45 13.17
C GLY A 83 0.55 11.38 12.57
N ALA A 84 0.92 12.66 12.43
CA ALA A 84 0.05 13.70 11.92
C ALA A 84 -0.42 13.43 10.46
N PRO A 85 -1.56 14.00 10.02
CA PRO A 85 -2.06 13.84 8.65
C PRO A 85 -1.22 14.66 7.65
N THR A 86 -0.02 14.16 7.34
CA THR A 86 0.95 14.75 6.42
C THR A 86 1.14 13.85 5.20
N GLU A 87 1.68 14.40 4.12
CA GLU A 87 2.06 13.62 2.94
C GLU A 87 3.06 12.50 3.28
N GLN A 88 3.99 12.79 4.19
CA GLN A 88 5.01 11.86 4.66
C GLN A 88 4.43 10.63 5.39
N ASN A 89 3.35 10.83 6.16
CA ASN A 89 2.64 9.79 6.90
C ASN A 89 1.48 9.16 6.08
N ALA A 90 1.23 9.65 4.86
CA ALA A 90 0.26 9.04 3.97
C ALA A 90 0.82 7.72 3.41
N HIS A 91 -0.07 6.76 3.19
CA HIS A 91 0.23 5.52 2.50
C HIS A 91 0.17 5.75 0.98
N PRO A 92 0.78 4.89 0.14
CA PRO A 92 1.59 3.71 0.49
C PRO A 92 2.95 4.03 1.11
N HIS A 93 3.47 3.13 1.93
CA HIS A 93 4.84 3.18 2.47
C HIS A 93 5.76 2.23 1.71
N SER A 94 7.01 2.63 1.51
CA SER A 94 8.05 1.83 0.83
C SER A 94 9.07 1.25 1.81
N ASP A 95 9.84 0.28 1.35
CA ASP A 95 11.09 -0.15 1.99
C ASP A 95 12.23 0.87 1.78
N CYS A 96 13.44 0.59 2.26
CA CYS A 96 14.57 1.54 2.08
C CYS A 96 14.98 1.70 0.62
N THR A 97 14.73 0.71 -0.25
CA THR A 97 15.14 0.75 -1.66
C THR A 97 14.06 1.25 -2.62
N GLY A 98 12.78 1.21 -2.21
CA GLY A 98 11.65 1.53 -3.08
C GLY A 98 11.20 0.36 -3.98
N ASP A 99 11.73 -0.84 -3.77
CA ASP A 99 11.41 -2.03 -4.57
C ASP A 99 10.14 -2.76 -4.10
N LEU A 100 9.58 -2.40 -2.94
CA LEU A 100 8.25 -2.84 -2.51
C LEU A 100 7.47 -1.73 -1.83
N THR A 101 6.14 -1.78 -1.94
CA THR A 101 5.25 -0.85 -1.24
C THR A 101 4.07 -1.54 -0.59
N VAL A 102 3.59 -0.91 0.49
CA VAL A 102 2.57 -1.45 1.38
C VAL A 102 1.48 -0.41 1.62
N VAL A 103 0.23 -0.85 1.53
CA VAL A 103 -0.93 -0.18 2.13
C VAL A 103 -1.48 -1.01 3.28
N HIS A 104 -2.00 -0.35 4.31
CA HIS A 104 -2.28 -1.00 5.59
C HIS A 104 -3.48 -0.35 6.29
N ASN A 105 -4.38 -1.20 6.78
CA ASN A 105 -5.50 -0.86 7.64
C ASN A 105 -5.36 -1.65 8.94
N GLY A 106 -5.16 -0.97 10.06
CA GLY A 106 -4.94 -1.63 11.34
C GLY A 106 -4.02 -0.82 12.23
N ILE A 107 -3.52 -1.48 13.28
CA ILE A 107 -2.49 -0.95 14.16
C ILE A 107 -1.49 -2.08 14.41
N VAL A 108 -0.22 -1.84 14.06
CA VAL A 108 0.89 -2.73 14.42
C VAL A 108 1.24 -2.49 15.88
N GLU A 109 0.70 -3.29 16.80
CA GLU A 109 0.78 -3.02 18.25
C GLU A 109 2.22 -3.06 18.79
N ASN A 110 3.09 -3.86 18.17
CA ASN A 110 4.50 -3.96 18.51
C ASN A 110 5.42 -3.13 17.59
N PHE A 111 4.92 -2.08 16.95
CA PHE A 111 5.71 -1.27 16.01
C PHE A 111 6.97 -0.68 16.64
N SER A 112 6.92 -0.26 17.91
CA SER A 112 8.09 0.28 18.62
C SER A 112 9.22 -0.75 18.74
N GLU A 113 8.89 -2.00 19.07
CA GLU A 113 9.87 -3.09 19.16
C GLU A 113 10.52 -3.36 17.78
N ILE A 114 9.68 -3.44 16.74
CA ILE A 114 10.10 -3.70 15.36
C ILE A 114 10.98 -2.54 14.84
N LYS A 115 10.53 -1.29 15.02
CA LYS A 115 11.22 -0.08 14.55
C LYS A 115 12.61 0.05 15.19
N GLU A 116 12.73 -0.19 16.49
CA GLU A 116 14.01 -0.12 17.19
C GLU A 116 14.97 -1.22 16.75
N ALA A 117 14.49 -2.45 16.50
CA ALA A 117 15.33 -3.52 15.95
C ALA A 117 15.83 -3.19 14.53
N LEU A 118 14.94 -2.73 13.65
CA LEU A 118 15.28 -2.39 12.26
C LEU A 118 16.23 -1.18 12.17
N LYS A 119 16.06 -0.16 13.00
CA LYS A 119 17.01 0.97 13.09
C LYS A 119 18.41 0.51 13.50
N LYS A 120 18.53 -0.43 14.43
CA LYS A 120 19.83 -1.01 14.82
C LYS A 120 20.49 -1.78 13.68
N SER A 121 19.67 -2.37 12.80
CA SER A 121 20.14 -3.03 11.57
C SER A 121 20.37 -2.05 10.40
N GLY A 122 20.22 -0.74 10.61
CA GLY A 122 20.54 0.30 9.62
C GLY A 122 19.38 0.82 8.78
N HIS A 123 18.14 0.38 9.02
CA HIS A 123 16.98 0.91 8.29
C HIS A 123 16.70 2.36 8.66
N VAL A 124 16.40 3.18 7.66
CA VAL A 124 16.03 4.59 7.81
C VAL A 124 14.53 4.73 7.61
N PHE A 125 13.84 5.20 8.65
CA PHE A 125 12.42 5.47 8.63
C PHE A 125 12.16 6.92 8.23
N ALA A 126 11.27 7.10 7.26
CA ALA A 126 10.83 8.37 6.74
C ALA A 126 9.46 8.78 7.28
N SER A 127 8.83 8.06 8.20
CA SER A 127 7.53 8.43 8.78
C SER A 127 7.44 8.17 10.29
N GLU A 128 6.37 8.68 10.88
CA GLU A 128 6.00 8.46 12.27
C GLU A 128 5.04 7.28 12.44
N THR A 129 4.58 6.68 11.34
CA THR A 129 3.54 5.67 11.35
C THR A 129 4.06 4.32 11.84
N ASP A 130 3.16 3.55 12.45
CA ASP A 130 3.37 2.13 12.70
C ASP A 130 3.42 1.34 11.39
N SER A 131 2.63 1.74 10.39
CA SER A 131 2.53 1.12 9.06
C SER A 131 3.88 0.98 8.33
N GLU A 132 4.77 1.97 8.43
CA GLU A 132 6.09 1.92 7.78
C GLU A 132 7.00 0.80 8.32
N THR A 133 6.73 0.28 9.51
CA THR A 133 7.47 -0.91 10.01
C THR A 133 7.24 -2.15 9.16
N ILE A 134 6.12 -2.25 8.45
CA ILE A 134 5.75 -3.41 7.63
C ILE A 134 6.68 -3.57 6.42
N PRO A 135 6.84 -2.59 5.51
CA PRO A 135 7.73 -2.74 4.36
C PRO A 135 9.19 -2.99 4.76
N HIS A 136 9.71 -2.31 5.80
CA HIS A 136 11.08 -2.56 6.28
C HIS A 136 11.25 -3.95 6.92
N LEU A 137 10.23 -4.44 7.62
CA LEU A 137 10.26 -5.80 8.16
C LEU A 137 10.29 -6.83 7.02
N ILE A 138 9.47 -6.66 5.98
CA ILE A 138 9.50 -7.51 4.79
C ILE A 138 10.88 -7.45 4.12
N GLU A 139 11.41 -6.25 3.92
CA GLU A 139 12.75 -6.00 3.36
C GLU A 139 13.84 -6.77 4.12
N SER A 140 13.88 -6.64 5.46
CA SER A 140 14.88 -7.36 6.27
C SER A 140 14.80 -8.89 6.12
N LEU A 141 13.58 -9.42 5.91
CA LEU A 141 13.33 -10.85 5.78
C LEU A 141 13.59 -11.39 4.37
N LEU A 142 13.59 -10.53 3.35
CA LEU A 142 13.96 -10.94 1.99
C LEU A 142 15.39 -11.45 1.90
N LEU A 143 16.29 -10.97 2.76
CA LEU A 143 17.67 -11.45 2.84
C LEU A 143 17.79 -12.89 3.37
N GLU A 144 16.76 -13.36 4.08
CA GLU A 144 16.72 -14.67 4.75
C GLU A 144 15.78 -15.67 4.05
N THR A 145 15.05 -15.24 3.02
CA THR A 145 13.98 -16.02 2.39
C THR A 145 14.20 -16.20 0.90
N LYS A 146 13.46 -17.13 0.28
CA LYS A 146 13.61 -17.44 -1.15
C LYS A 146 12.65 -16.67 -2.04
N SER A 147 11.59 -16.08 -1.49
CA SER A 147 10.60 -15.33 -2.25
C SER A 147 9.91 -14.26 -1.41
N ILE A 148 9.28 -13.30 -2.08
CA ILE A 148 8.48 -12.26 -1.45
C ILE A 148 7.28 -12.85 -0.69
N ASP A 149 6.68 -13.94 -1.16
CA ASP A 149 5.59 -14.63 -0.45
C ASP A 149 6.03 -15.13 0.94
N GLU A 150 7.25 -15.68 1.02
CA GLU A 150 7.82 -16.18 2.28
C GLU A 150 8.20 -15.02 3.21
N ALA A 151 8.82 -13.96 2.69
CA ALA A 151 9.14 -12.76 3.47
C ALA A 151 7.87 -12.10 4.06
N VAL A 152 6.83 -11.93 3.25
CA VAL A 152 5.54 -11.36 3.69
C VAL A 152 4.87 -12.26 4.73
N ARG A 153 4.88 -13.58 4.54
CA ARG A 153 4.36 -14.53 5.53
C ARG A 153 5.12 -14.45 6.85
N ASN A 154 6.45 -14.39 6.80
CA ASN A 154 7.29 -14.31 7.99
C ASN A 154 7.13 -12.97 8.72
N ALA A 155 6.99 -11.86 7.98
CA ALA A 155 6.68 -10.55 8.55
C ALA A 155 5.33 -10.58 9.27
N ALA A 156 4.31 -11.16 8.63
CA ALA A 156 2.97 -11.29 9.18
C ALA A 156 2.93 -12.06 10.51
N LEU A 157 3.77 -13.08 10.68
CA LEU A 157 3.90 -13.84 11.94
C LEU A 157 4.55 -13.05 13.08
N ARG A 158 5.29 -11.97 12.76
CA ARG A 158 5.96 -11.11 13.74
C ARG A 158 5.14 -9.88 14.13
N ILE A 159 4.13 -9.53 13.33
CA ILE A 159 3.23 -8.40 13.56
C ILE A 159 2.15 -8.78 14.58
N ARG A 160 1.98 -7.95 15.62
CA ARG A 160 0.88 -8.06 16.59
C ARG A 160 -0.25 -7.09 16.27
N GLY A 161 -1.46 -7.48 16.64
CA GLY A 161 -2.68 -6.71 16.41
C GLY A 161 -3.47 -7.14 15.18
N ALA A 162 -4.58 -6.45 14.94
CA ALA A 162 -5.47 -6.68 13.82
C ALA A 162 -5.06 -5.82 12.62
N ASN A 163 -4.51 -6.45 11.59
CA ASN A 163 -3.93 -5.75 10.43
C ASN A 163 -4.40 -6.34 9.10
N ALA A 164 -4.82 -5.49 8.17
CA ALA A 164 -5.07 -5.82 6.77
C ALA A 164 -4.01 -5.12 5.93
N ILE A 165 -3.19 -5.89 5.21
CA ILE A 165 -1.98 -5.43 4.54
C ILE A 165 -2.06 -5.86 3.08
N VAL A 166 -1.74 -4.95 2.16
CA VAL A 166 -1.58 -5.27 0.73
C VAL A 166 -0.21 -4.78 0.27
N VAL A 167 0.51 -5.67 -0.41
CA VAL A 167 1.90 -5.50 -0.83
C VAL A 167 2.01 -5.69 -2.34
N ILE A 168 2.79 -4.81 -2.98
CA ILE A 168 3.33 -5.02 -4.32
C ILE A 168 4.85 -4.95 -4.28
N SER A 169 5.51 -5.66 -5.19
CA SER A 169 6.97 -5.63 -5.32
C SER A 169 7.39 -5.65 -6.78
N LYS A 170 8.47 -4.91 -7.08
CA LYS A 170 9.14 -4.93 -8.37
C LYS A 170 9.75 -6.30 -8.72
N SER A 171 10.06 -7.12 -7.71
CA SER A 171 10.61 -8.46 -7.90
C SER A 171 9.64 -9.43 -8.58
N GLU A 172 8.33 -9.23 -8.37
CA GLU A 172 7.28 -10.05 -8.96
C GLU A 172 6.15 -9.16 -9.52
N PRO A 173 6.39 -8.50 -10.67
CA PRO A 173 5.37 -7.68 -11.30
C PRO A 173 4.13 -8.49 -11.64
N GLY A 174 2.95 -7.89 -11.46
CA GLY A 174 1.67 -8.55 -11.68
C GLY A 174 1.18 -9.44 -10.53
N LYS A 175 1.94 -9.54 -9.43
CA LYS A 175 1.49 -10.18 -8.19
C LYS A 175 1.10 -9.13 -7.15
N ILE A 176 -0.02 -9.36 -6.47
CA ILE A 176 -0.44 -8.63 -5.28
C ILE A 176 -0.54 -9.62 -4.13
N LEU A 177 0.10 -9.30 -3.00
CA LEU A 177 0.02 -10.11 -1.78
C LEU A 177 -0.90 -9.40 -0.79
N ALA A 178 -1.91 -10.11 -0.30
CA ALA A 178 -2.84 -9.60 0.69
C ALA A 178 -2.79 -10.46 1.96
N VAL A 179 -2.68 -9.81 3.12
CA VAL A 179 -2.59 -10.47 4.42
C VAL A 179 -3.66 -9.89 5.33
N ARG A 180 -4.43 -10.77 5.98
CA ARG A 180 -5.40 -10.40 7.02
C ARG A 180 -5.02 -11.09 8.32
N LEU A 181 -4.70 -10.29 9.34
CA LEU A 181 -4.32 -10.74 10.68
C LEU A 181 -5.40 -10.41 11.69
N GLY A 182 -5.74 -11.37 12.53
CA GLY A 182 -6.76 -11.22 13.57
C GLY A 182 -8.11 -10.77 13.00
N ASN A 183 -8.81 -9.94 13.77
CA ASN A 183 -10.13 -9.41 13.41
C ASN A 183 -10.05 -8.09 12.63
N ALA A 184 -9.01 -7.91 11.81
CA ALA A 184 -8.86 -6.73 10.96
C ALA A 184 -10.08 -6.54 10.05
N GLY A 185 -10.27 -5.30 9.60
CA GLY A 185 -11.24 -4.95 8.56
C GLY A 185 -11.13 -5.86 7.32
N GLY A 186 -12.17 -5.83 6.48
CA GLY A 186 -12.27 -6.72 5.34
C GLY A 186 -11.08 -6.61 4.37
N ILE A 187 -10.73 -7.74 3.76
CA ILE A 187 -10.03 -7.83 2.49
C ILE A 187 -10.92 -8.66 1.59
N THR A 188 -11.35 -8.08 0.47
CA THR A 188 -12.16 -8.72 -0.55
C THR A 188 -11.31 -8.87 -1.80
N ILE A 189 -11.33 -10.06 -2.41
CA ILE A 189 -10.67 -10.33 -3.69
C ILE A 189 -11.74 -10.28 -4.78
N GLY A 190 -11.54 -9.42 -5.78
CA GLY A 190 -12.36 -9.33 -6.98
C GLY A 190 -11.72 -10.08 -8.14
N TYR A 191 -12.53 -10.79 -8.91
CA TYR A 191 -12.10 -11.55 -10.09
C TYR A 191 -12.73 -10.90 -11.33
N GLY A 192 -11.89 -10.35 -12.20
CA GLY A 192 -12.30 -9.84 -13.51
C GLY A 192 -11.84 -10.76 -14.65
N GLU A 193 -12.04 -10.32 -15.89
CA GLU A 193 -11.56 -11.03 -17.07
C GLU A 193 -10.05 -10.79 -17.28
N GLY A 194 -9.22 -11.71 -16.78
CA GLY A 194 -7.76 -11.60 -16.89
C GLY A 194 -7.13 -10.54 -15.98
N GLU A 195 -7.88 -10.09 -14.96
CA GLU A 195 -7.47 -9.09 -14.00
C GLU A 195 -7.98 -9.43 -12.59
N MET A 196 -7.28 -8.91 -11.59
CA MET A 196 -7.52 -9.19 -10.18
C MET A 196 -7.57 -7.89 -9.39
N TYR A 197 -8.46 -7.86 -8.40
CA TYR A 197 -8.65 -6.74 -7.50
C TYR A 197 -8.51 -7.17 -6.06
N VAL A 198 -8.11 -6.23 -5.22
CA VAL A 198 -8.21 -6.37 -3.77
C VAL A 198 -8.74 -5.07 -3.18
N ALA A 199 -9.71 -5.14 -2.27
CA ALA A 199 -10.23 -3.95 -1.61
C ALA A 199 -10.60 -4.19 -0.16
N SER A 200 -10.62 -3.13 0.65
CA SER A 200 -11.11 -3.21 2.03
C SER A 200 -12.63 -3.22 2.17
N ASP A 201 -13.34 -2.83 1.10
CA ASP A 201 -14.80 -2.78 1.02
C ASP A 201 -15.23 -3.11 -0.40
N LEU A 202 -16.39 -3.75 -0.55
CA LEU A 202 -16.95 -4.11 -1.85
C LEU A 202 -17.28 -2.87 -2.69
N SER A 203 -17.61 -1.73 -2.08
CA SER A 203 -17.95 -0.49 -2.79
C SER A 203 -16.87 -0.04 -3.79
N ALA A 204 -15.60 -0.36 -3.51
CA ALA A 204 -14.49 -0.05 -4.39
C ALA A 204 -14.45 -0.91 -5.66
N LEU A 205 -15.21 -2.00 -5.70
CA LEU A 205 -15.18 -3.01 -6.77
C LEU A 205 -16.46 -3.07 -7.62
N ILE A 206 -17.55 -2.41 -7.20
CA ILE A 206 -18.88 -2.56 -7.84
C ILE A 206 -18.90 -2.19 -9.33
N GLU A 207 -17.99 -1.31 -9.77
CA GLU A 207 -17.94 -0.80 -11.14
C GLU A 207 -17.01 -1.62 -12.07
N HIS A 208 -16.52 -2.77 -11.60
CA HIS A 208 -15.54 -3.62 -12.27
C HIS A 208 -16.01 -5.07 -12.30
#